data_AF-A0A6M4H9B2-F1
#
_entry.id   AF-A0A6M4H9B2-F1
#
_cell.length_a   1.000
_cell.length_b   1.000
_cell.length_c   1.000
_cell.angle_alpha   90.00
_cell.angle_beta   90.00
_cell.angle_gamma   90.00
#
_symmetry.space_group_name_H-M   'P 1'
#
loop_
_entity.id
_entity.type
_entity.pdbx_description
1 polymer ?
#
loop_
_entity_poly.entity_id
_entity_poly.type
_entity_poly.pdbx_seq_one_letter_code
_entity_poly.pdbx_strand_id
1 'polypeptide(L)'
;MPRTRTPENTPRTLGLALSLWGLGIAAAGLSGAFSRFSPEELGGIALFAFVFATATAWLDRGVRAWLEAVSPRALFSFVIEADVLIALSAMLSAGLVEGSFLPALARFPLVLVGLFVVPVAATAHLVALARLLRVRKVPVQLTGRETTPFAAGRAQSAR
;
A
#
# COMPACT_ATOMS: atom_id res chain seq x y z
N MET A 1 -29.89 9.12 -23.93
CA MET A 1 -28.89 10.14 -23.52
C MET A 1 -27.71 9.42 -22.89
N PRO A 2 -26.49 9.53 -23.43
CA PRO A 2 -25.30 8.93 -22.82
C PRO A 2 -25.01 9.61 -21.47
N ARG A 3 -24.89 8.82 -20.39
CA ARG A 3 -24.47 9.34 -19.07
C ARG A 3 -22.98 9.65 -19.13
N THR A 4 -22.62 10.93 -19.15
CA THR A 4 -21.25 11.38 -18.89
C THR A 4 -20.95 11.08 -17.43
N ARG A 5 -20.10 10.07 -17.17
CA ARG A 5 -19.59 9.83 -15.80
C ARG A 5 -18.58 10.93 -15.50
N THR A 6 -18.78 11.65 -14.40
CA THR A 6 -17.78 12.58 -13.88
C THR A 6 -16.47 11.81 -13.63
N PRO A 7 -15.32 12.28 -14.15
CA PRO A 7 -14.05 11.61 -13.92
C PRO A 7 -13.76 11.58 -12.42
N GLU A 8 -13.56 10.38 -11.89
CA GLU A 8 -13.22 10.17 -10.49
C GLU A 8 -11.74 10.51 -10.27
N ASN A 9 -11.47 11.47 -9.37
CA ASN A 9 -10.12 11.85 -8.97
C ASN A 9 -9.64 10.99 -7.79
N THR A 10 -9.53 9.67 -8.00
CA THR A 10 -9.13 8.70 -6.97
C THR A 10 -7.88 9.12 -6.18
N PRO A 11 -6.78 9.64 -6.79
CA PRO A 11 -5.58 10.04 -6.03
C PRO A 11 -5.86 11.17 -5.03
N ARG A 12 -6.68 12.15 -5.44
CA ARG A 12 -7.06 13.28 -4.59
C ARG A 12 -7.95 12.82 -3.45
N THR A 13 -8.93 11.97 -3.74
CA THR A 13 -9.84 11.40 -2.74
C THR A 13 -9.07 10.56 -1.72
N LEU A 14 -8.17 9.68 -2.16
CA LEU A 14 -7.31 8.88 -1.29
C LEU A 14 -6.39 9.75 -0.44
N GLY A 15 -5.73 10.74 -1.05
CA GLY A 15 -4.86 11.67 -0.33
C GLY A 15 -5.61 12.39 0.79
N LEU A 16 -6.79 12.93 0.49
CA LEU A 16 -7.65 13.60 1.49
C LEU A 16 -8.12 12.62 2.58
N ALA A 17 -8.57 11.42 2.20
CA ALA A 17 -9.03 10.42 3.17
C ALA A 17 -7.92 9.99 4.13
N LEU A 18 -6.72 9.72 3.60
CA LEU A 18 -5.54 9.36 4.41
C LEU A 18 -5.10 10.52 5.30
N SER A 19 -5.08 11.75 4.78
CA SER A 19 -4.74 12.93 5.59
C SER A 19 -5.73 13.14 6.73
N LEU A 20 -7.04 13.08 6.46
CA LEU A 20 -8.08 13.24 7.48
C LEU A 20 -8.03 12.13 8.52
N TRP A 21 -7.81 10.89 8.09
CA TRP A 21 -7.69 9.74 8.99
C TRP A 21 -6.45 9.84 9.88
N GLY A 22 -5.29 10.18 9.31
CA GLY A 22 -4.07 10.41 10.06
C GLY A 22 -4.22 11.55 11.07
N LEU A 23 -4.86 12.66 10.67
CA LEU A 23 -5.17 13.77 11.57
C LEU A 23 -6.10 13.34 12.71
N GLY A 24 -7.11 12.54 12.41
CA GLY A 24 -8.06 12.01 13.40
C GLY A 24 -7.38 11.12 14.43
N ILE A 25 -6.50 10.22 13.99
CA ILE A 25 -5.70 9.36 14.89
C ILE A 25 -4.76 10.23 15.74
N ALA A 26 -4.08 11.21 15.14
CA ALA A 26 -3.20 12.12 15.87
C ALA A 26 -3.98 12.92 16.94
N ALA A 27 -5.13 13.50 16.58
CA ALA A 27 -5.97 14.25 17.51
C ALA A 27 -6.49 13.36 18.66
N ALA A 28 -6.97 12.16 18.35
CA ALA A 28 -7.42 11.19 19.36
C ALA A 28 -6.29 10.76 20.30
N GLY A 29 -5.08 10.62 19.77
CA GLY A 29 -3.89 10.32 20.56
C GLY A 29 -3.50 11.47 21.48
N LEU A 30 -3.49 12.72 20.98
CA LEU A 30 -3.18 13.91 21.77
C LEU A 30 -4.23 14.17 22.85
N SER A 31 -5.50 13.82 22.61
CA SER A 31 -6.56 13.93 23.61
C SER A 31 -6.56 12.78 24.64
N GLY A 32 -5.65 11.81 24.51
CA GLY A 32 -5.62 10.62 25.35
C GLY A 32 -6.81 9.67 25.15
N ALA A 33 -7.56 9.77 24.05
CA ALA A 33 -8.74 8.94 23.81
C ALA A 33 -8.40 7.43 23.83
N PHE A 34 -7.21 7.07 23.35
CA PHE A 34 -6.74 5.69 23.34
C PHE A 34 -6.46 5.09 24.71
N SER A 35 -6.35 5.90 25.77
CA SER A 35 -6.21 5.40 27.14
C SER A 35 -7.45 4.66 27.66
N ARG A 36 -8.59 4.84 26.97
CA ARG A 36 -9.87 4.21 27.32
C ARG A 36 -10.02 2.80 26.74
N PHE A 37 -9.16 2.43 25.80
CA PHE A 37 -9.21 1.12 25.15
C PHE A 37 -8.23 0.16 25.82
N SER A 38 -8.64 -1.10 25.92
CA SER A 38 -7.74 -2.18 26.31
C SER A 38 -6.72 -2.44 25.19
N PRO A 39 -5.56 -3.06 25.50
CA PRO A 39 -4.59 -3.47 24.48
C PRO A 39 -5.20 -4.39 23.41
N GLU A 40 -6.12 -5.27 23.79
CA GLU A 40 -6.83 -6.18 22.89
C GLU A 40 -7.74 -5.43 21.92
N GLU A 41 -8.46 -4.40 22.42
CA GLU A 41 -9.29 -3.54 21.57
C GLU A 41 -8.45 -2.76 20.57
N LEU A 42 -7.33 -2.16 21.01
CA LEU A 42 -6.40 -1.48 20.12
C LEU A 42 -5.80 -2.43 19.08
N GLY A 43 -5.45 -3.66 19.48
CA GLY A 43 -5.01 -4.71 18.57
C GLY A 43 -6.08 -5.10 17.54
N GLY A 44 -7.34 -5.18 17.97
CA GLY A 44 -8.48 -5.42 17.08
C GLY A 44 -8.68 -4.31 16.05
N ILE A 45 -8.58 -3.04 16.47
CA ILE A 45 -8.69 -1.88 15.56
C ILE A 45 -7.51 -1.88 14.58
N ALA A 46 -6.29 -2.17 15.04
CA ALA A 46 -5.10 -2.26 14.18
C ALA A 46 -5.26 -3.36 13.11
N LEU A 47 -5.70 -4.54 13.53
CA LEU A 47 -5.95 -5.67 12.63
C LEU A 47 -7.06 -5.33 11.63
N PHE A 48 -8.15 -4.72 12.08
CA PHE A 48 -9.22 -4.28 11.20
C PHE A 48 -8.71 -3.28 10.15
N ALA A 49 -7.97 -2.25 10.56
CA ALA A 49 -7.40 -1.26 9.65
C ALA A 49 -6.46 -1.91 8.62
N PHE A 50 -5.62 -2.86 9.05
CA PHE A 50 -4.75 -3.64 8.16
C PHE A 50 -5.54 -4.43 7.11
N VAL A 51 -6.54 -5.21 7.55
CA VAL A 51 -7.36 -6.03 6.65
C VAL A 51 -8.15 -5.14 5.69
N PHE A 52 -8.71 -4.04 6.19
CA PHE A 52 -9.48 -3.09 5.39
C PHE A 52 -8.62 -2.39 4.33
N ALA A 53 -7.44 -1.89 4.70
CA ALA A 53 -6.52 -1.22 3.76
C ALA A 53 -6.06 -2.20 2.66
N THR A 54 -5.70 -3.41 3.06
CA THR A 54 -5.31 -4.47 2.13
C THR A 54 -6.48 -4.86 1.23
N ALA A 55 -7.66 -5.14 1.77
CA ALA A 55 -8.83 -5.48 0.97
C ALA A 55 -9.18 -4.36 -0.03
N THR A 56 -9.11 -3.09 0.40
CA THR A 56 -9.38 -1.93 -0.45
C THR A 56 -8.41 -1.87 -1.63
N ALA A 57 -7.10 -2.02 -1.40
CA ALA A 57 -6.11 -2.02 -2.47
C ALA A 57 -6.29 -3.18 -3.48
N TRP A 58 -6.83 -4.33 -3.05
CA TRP A 58 -7.05 -5.51 -3.90
C TRP A 58 -8.41 -5.59 -4.55
N LEU A 59 -9.45 -4.99 -3.98
CA LEU A 59 -10.83 -5.09 -4.47
C LEU A 59 -11.21 -3.85 -5.28
N ASP A 60 -10.73 -2.67 -4.88
CA ASP A 60 -11.01 -1.44 -5.60
C ASP A 60 -10.12 -1.31 -6.84
N ARG A 61 -10.75 -1.12 -8.00
CA ARG A 61 -10.04 -1.02 -9.29
C ARG A 61 -9.33 0.33 -9.46
N GLY A 62 -9.91 1.42 -8.95
CA GLY A 62 -9.34 2.76 -9.04
C GLY A 62 -8.09 2.87 -8.16
N VAL A 63 -8.19 2.38 -6.92
CA VAL A 63 -7.04 2.33 -5.99
C VAL A 63 -5.92 1.48 -6.56
N ARG A 64 -6.24 0.29 -7.10
CA ARG A 64 -5.24 -0.59 -7.70
C ARG A 64 -4.57 0.02 -8.92
N ALA A 65 -5.34 0.63 -9.83
CA ALA A 65 -4.79 1.29 -11.01
C ALA A 65 -3.86 2.45 -10.62
N TRP A 66 -4.24 3.24 -9.61
CA TRP A 66 -3.38 4.28 -9.05
C TRP A 66 -2.10 3.68 -8.44
N LEU A 67 -2.23 2.64 -7.60
CA LEU A 67 -1.10 1.95 -7.01
C LEU A 67 -0.17 1.36 -8.06
N GLU A 68 -0.67 0.86 -9.20
CA GLU A 68 0.11 0.37 -10.35
C GLU A 68 0.80 1.49 -11.14
N ALA A 69 0.26 2.71 -11.12
CA ALA A 69 0.88 3.88 -11.75
C ALA A 69 2.04 4.49 -10.93
N VAL A 70 2.11 4.21 -9.61
CA VAL A 70 3.21 4.69 -8.76
C VAL A 70 4.55 4.08 -9.22
N SER A 71 5.58 4.93 -9.36
CA SER A 71 6.90 4.43 -9.75
C SER A 71 7.47 3.45 -8.72
N PRO A 72 8.16 2.36 -9.13
CA PRO A 72 8.75 1.41 -8.18
C PRO A 72 9.66 2.09 -7.15
N ARG A 73 10.46 3.09 -7.58
CA ARG A 73 11.35 3.85 -6.68
C ARG A 73 10.58 4.58 -5.59
N ALA A 74 9.49 5.26 -5.93
CA ALA A 74 8.66 5.96 -4.94
C ALA A 74 8.02 4.98 -3.95
N LEU A 75 7.53 3.84 -4.44
CA LEU A 75 6.96 2.79 -3.59
C LEU A 75 8.00 2.22 -2.61
N PHE A 76 9.22 1.94 -3.08
CA PHE A 76 10.31 1.47 -2.23
C PHE A 76 10.77 2.51 -1.20
N SER A 77 10.90 3.78 -1.60
CA SER A 77 11.23 4.88 -0.66
C SER A 77 10.19 4.95 0.46
N PHE A 78 8.91 4.95 0.09
CA PHE A 78 7.82 4.98 1.05
C PHE A 78 7.85 3.78 2.02
N VAL A 79 8.10 2.58 1.51
CA VAL A 79 8.23 1.37 2.35
C VAL A 79 9.36 1.53 3.37
N ILE A 80 10.55 1.95 2.94
CA ILE A 80 11.70 2.14 3.82
C ILE A 80 11.41 3.21 4.88
N GLU A 81 10.85 4.35 4.47
CA GLU A 81 10.48 5.44 5.38
C GLU A 81 9.46 4.98 6.43
N ALA A 82 8.45 4.21 6.01
CA ALA A 82 7.45 3.66 6.91
C ALA A 82 8.05 2.65 7.90
N ASP A 83 8.95 1.77 7.45
CA ASP A 83 9.64 0.81 8.31
C ASP A 83 10.55 1.49 9.33
N VAL A 84 11.28 2.53 8.91
CA VAL A 84 12.08 3.36 9.83
C VAL A 84 11.18 4.00 10.87
N LEU A 85 10.03 4.55 10.48
CA LEU A 85 9.08 5.15 11.42
C LEU A 85 8.50 4.11 12.40
N ILE A 86 8.20 2.90 11.92
CA ILE A 86 7.77 1.77 12.75
C ILE A 86 8.85 1.39 13.76
N ALA A 87 10.09 1.21 13.29
CA ALA A 87 11.23 0.83 14.12
C ALA A 87 11.54 1.88 15.18
N LEU A 88 11.61 3.16 14.81
CA LEU A 88 11.82 4.27 15.75
C LEU A 88 10.72 4.34 16.80
N SER A 89 9.46 4.14 16.40
CA SER A 89 8.34 4.17 17.34
C SER A 89 8.37 2.98 18.30
N ALA A 90 8.73 1.79 17.82
CA ALA A 90 8.94 0.63 18.68
C ALA A 90 10.10 0.83 19.65
N MET A 91 11.24 1.38 19.18
CA MET A 91 12.40 1.70 20.01
C MET A 91 12.08 2.75 21.07
N LEU A 92 11.41 3.84 20.70
CA LEU A 92 10.96 4.87 21.64
C LEU A 92 10.03 4.27 22.68
N SER A 93 9.14 3.38 22.27
CA SER A 93 8.20 2.74 23.20
C SER A 93 8.89 1.77 24.15
N ALA A 94 9.90 1.04 23.68
CA ALA A 94 10.70 0.17 24.53
C ALA A 94 11.57 0.97 25.52
N GLY A 95 12.21 2.06 25.06
CA GLY A 95 13.09 2.90 25.89
C GLY A 95 12.34 3.80 26.88
N LEU A 96 11.13 4.25 26.55
CA LEU A 96 10.29 5.06 27.46
C LEU A 96 9.65 4.21 28.58
N VAL A 97 9.69 2.88 28.48
CA VAL A 97 9.18 1.98 29.55
C VAL A 97 10.13 1.92 30.76
N GLU A 98 11.41 2.28 30.59
CA GLU A 98 12.40 2.28 31.68
C GLU A 98 12.50 3.62 32.44
N GLY A 99 11.86 4.70 31.96
CA GLY A 99 11.94 6.04 32.54
C GLY A 99 10.57 6.65 32.89
N SER A 100 10.39 7.07 34.14
CA SER A 100 9.15 7.56 34.76
C SER A 100 8.61 8.91 34.26
N PHE A 101 8.43 9.12 32.95
CA PHE A 101 7.77 10.31 32.43
C PHE A 101 6.64 9.95 31.44
N LEU A 102 5.46 9.74 32.03
CA LEU A 102 4.12 9.70 31.44
C LEU A 102 3.80 8.50 30.51
N PRO A 103 3.21 7.42 31.05
CA PRO A 103 2.77 6.24 30.27
C PRO A 103 1.76 6.54 29.15
N ALA A 104 1.10 7.71 29.16
CA ALA A 104 0.22 8.15 28.08
C ALA A 104 0.99 8.63 26.83
N LEU A 105 2.12 9.33 27.03
CA LEU A 105 2.98 9.80 25.93
C LEU A 105 3.75 8.65 25.29
N ALA A 106 4.12 7.62 26.06
CA ALA A 106 4.76 6.42 25.54
C ALA A 106 3.84 5.59 24.61
N ARG A 107 2.52 5.65 24.80
CA ARG A 107 1.54 4.90 23.98
C ARG A 107 1.14 5.65 22.71
N PHE A 108 1.26 6.96 22.69
CA PHE A 108 0.87 7.80 21.55
C PHE A 108 1.56 7.39 20.23
N PRO A 109 2.90 7.20 20.17
CA PRO A 109 3.59 6.74 18.96
C PRO A 109 3.12 5.36 18.50
N LEU A 110 2.92 4.42 19.44
CA LEU A 110 2.47 3.05 19.13
C LEU A 110 1.10 3.03 18.47
N VAL A 111 0.17 3.84 18.97
CA VAL A 111 -1.19 3.84 18.41
C VAL A 111 -1.20 4.49 17.04
N LEU A 112 -0.46 5.58 16.84
CA LEU A 112 -0.37 6.23 15.53
C LEU A 112 0.29 5.32 14.50
N VAL A 113 1.38 4.64 14.87
CA VAL A 113 2.06 3.68 13.99
C VAL A 113 1.21 2.45 13.73
N GLY A 114 0.66 1.83 14.78
CA GLY A 114 -0.11 0.59 14.66
C GLY A 114 -1.42 0.78 13.91
N LEU A 115 -2.12 1.91 14.11
CA LEU A 115 -3.41 2.15 13.48
C LEU A 115 -3.31 2.79 12.10
N PHE A 116 -2.25 3.54 11.78
CA PHE A 116 -2.14 4.25 10.51
C PHE A 116 -0.99 3.73 9.65
N VAL A 117 0.24 3.78 10.16
CA VAL A 117 1.44 3.52 9.37
C VAL A 117 1.53 2.04 8.96
N VAL A 118 1.31 1.11 9.90
CA VAL A 118 1.41 -0.33 9.65
C VAL A 118 0.43 -0.81 8.57
N PRO A 119 -0.88 -0.50 8.62
CA PRO A 119 -1.81 -0.87 7.55
C PRO A 119 -1.40 -0.38 6.15
N VAL A 120 -0.96 0.88 6.05
CA VAL A 120 -0.56 1.49 4.78
C VAL A 120 0.77 0.90 4.29
N ALA A 121 1.74 0.74 5.18
CA ALA A 121 3.04 0.13 4.88
C ALA A 121 2.88 -1.32 4.42
N ALA A 122 2.08 -2.12 5.10
CA ALA A 122 1.82 -3.50 4.72
C ALA A 122 1.16 -3.62 3.34
N THR A 123 0.19 -2.74 3.06
CA THR A 123 -0.43 -2.66 1.73
C THR A 123 0.63 -2.35 0.66
N ALA A 124 1.51 -1.39 0.92
CA ALA A 124 2.62 -1.03 0.03
C ALA A 124 3.60 -2.19 -0.19
N HIS A 125 3.96 -2.93 0.88
CA HIS A 125 4.80 -4.14 0.81
C HIS A 125 4.19 -5.21 -0.08
N LEU A 126 2.90 -5.52 0.12
CA LEU A 126 2.22 -6.55 -0.65
C LEU A 126 2.10 -6.15 -2.14
N VAL A 127 1.90 -4.86 -2.46
CA VAL A 127 1.92 -4.35 -3.84
C VAL A 127 3.31 -4.44 -4.44
N ALA A 128 4.36 -4.06 -3.69
CA ALA A 128 5.74 -4.17 -4.13
C ALA A 128 6.12 -5.62 -4.41
N LEU A 129 5.76 -6.55 -3.51
CA LEU A 129 5.97 -7.98 -3.67
C LEU A 129 5.24 -8.53 -4.90
N ALA A 130 3.97 -8.17 -5.09
CA ALA A 130 3.20 -8.59 -6.27
C ALA A 130 3.84 -8.11 -7.58
N ARG A 131 4.39 -6.88 -7.61
CA ARG A 131 5.12 -6.35 -8.76
C ARG A 131 6.41 -7.14 -9.03
N LEU A 132 7.20 -7.43 -7.99
CA LEU A 132 8.42 -8.23 -8.12
C LEU A 132 8.12 -9.64 -8.68
N LEU A 133 7.02 -10.26 -8.24
CA LEU A 133 6.60 -11.58 -8.74
C LEU A 133 6.11 -11.54 -10.20
N ARG A 134 5.53 -10.42 -10.67
CA ARG A 134 5.09 -10.27 -12.07
C ARG A 134 6.25 -10.12 -13.05
N VAL A 135 7.32 -9.41 -12.68
CA VAL A 135 8.51 -9.21 -13.54
C VAL A 135 9.18 -10.54 -13.90
N ARG A 136 9.04 -11.58 -13.08
CA ARG A 136 9.61 -12.92 -13.33
C ARG A 136 8.90 -13.73 -14.42
N LYS A 137 7.70 -13.35 -14.86
CA LYS A 137 7.06 -14.00 -16.02
C LYS A 137 7.69 -13.46 -17.31
N VAL A 138 8.95 -13.82 -17.55
CA VAL A 138 9.55 -13.75 -18.88
C VAL A 138 8.70 -14.68 -19.75
N PRO A 139 8.07 -14.20 -20.83
CA PRO A 139 7.47 -15.10 -21.79
C PRO A 139 8.59 -16.01 -22.24
N VAL A 140 8.48 -17.31 -21.94
CA VAL A 140 9.22 -18.32 -22.67
C VAL A 140 8.75 -18.13 -24.10
N GLN A 141 9.47 -17.32 -24.86
CA GLN A 141 9.45 -17.40 -26.31
C GLN A 141 9.87 -18.83 -26.56
N LEU A 142 8.89 -19.70 -26.72
CA LEU A 142 9.05 -20.95 -27.42
C LEU A 142 9.48 -20.53 -28.83
N THR A 143 10.77 -20.28 -28.98
CA THR A 143 11.47 -20.25 -30.26
C THR A 143 11.34 -21.65 -30.87
N GLY A 144 10.13 -22.02 -31.29
CA GLY A 144 10.03 -22.54 -32.64
C GLY A 144 10.32 -21.33 -33.52
N ARG A 145 11.46 -21.20 -34.20
CA ARG A 145 12.22 -22.24 -34.87
C ARG A 145 11.30 -23.28 -35.53
N GLU A 146 10.18 -22.81 -36.07
CA GLU A 146 9.75 -23.34 -37.36
C GLU A 146 10.79 -22.87 -38.37
N THR A 147 11.72 -23.80 -38.59
CA THR A 147 12.46 -24.00 -39.82
C THR A 147 11.71 -23.47 -41.04
N THR A 148 12.09 -22.30 -41.56
CA THR A 148 12.13 -22.14 -43.02
C THR A 148 13.11 -23.20 -43.53
N PRO A 149 12.86 -23.92 -44.64
CA PRO A 149 12.45 -23.28 -45.89
C PRO A 149 11.50 -24.13 -46.75
N PHE A 150 10.46 -23.56 -47.34
CA PHE A 150 10.04 -24.05 -48.66
C PHE A 150 9.66 -22.90 -49.57
N ALA A 151 10.63 -22.65 -50.43
CA ALA A 151 10.54 -21.88 -51.66
C ALA A 151 9.33 -22.27 -52.51
N ALA A 152 9.12 -21.37 -53.49
CA ALA A 152 8.55 -21.61 -54.80
C ALA A 152 7.04 -21.40 -54.96
N GLY A 153 6.72 -20.34 -55.72
CA GLY A 153 5.80 -20.50 -56.83
C GLY A 153 4.51 -19.68 -56.75
N ARG A 154 4.57 -18.51 -57.40
CA ARG A 154 3.59 -17.95 -58.37
C ARG A 154 3.74 -16.43 -58.35
N ALA A 155 4.57 -15.83 -59.20
CA ALA A 155 4.37 -15.69 -60.65
C ALA A 155 2.98 -15.16 -61.01
N GLN A 156 2.97 -13.91 -61.49
CA GLN A 156 2.20 -13.42 -62.64
C GLN A 156 0.67 -13.47 -62.60
N SER A 157 0.05 -12.28 -62.59
CA SER A 157 -1.04 -11.86 -63.49
C SER A 157 -1.47 -10.44 -63.08
N ALA A 158 -0.93 -9.39 -63.69
CA ALA A 158 -1.47 -8.77 -64.90
C ALA A 158 -2.93 -8.29 -64.75
N ARG A 159 -3.13 -7.01 -64.45
CA ARG A 159 -3.78 -5.97 -65.29
C ARG A 159 -4.17 -4.75 -64.46
#